data_AF-A0A2M7TGQ7-F1
#
_entry.id   AF-A0A2M7TGQ7-F1
#
_cell.length_a   1.000
_cell.length_b   1.000
_cell.length_c   1.000
_cell.angle_alpha   90.00
_cell.angle_beta   90.00
_cell.angle_gamma   90.00
#
_symmetry.space_group_name_H-M   'P 1'
#
loop_
_entity.id
_entity.type
_entity.pdbx_description
1 polymer ?
#
loop_
_entity_poly.entity_id
_entity_poly.type
_entity_poly.pdbx_seq_one_letter_code
_entity_poly.pdbx_strand_id
1 'polypeptide(L)'
;MTIRIKQFAMDRSIVAPCIYKTEPHRVTDWGFVVSRDIYAELEEMLGLYSAYNFIPGRHHYRIDAYFDQEKLWILEINAAFVDGWGTALNLARSCNISANVESDYFPTTFSTEDGAYLPELKLFVSELTRRDGIPRKTITCPENLSKLPATTYLYGRNRPADPFNIEPLCQEKLDNKNWLARFSRLWEGQKVCLPIHYEAHKTTWDNVPEDIVLKFVEKDGPASQIARQSVIFGKPKGKARFLRTCYENGDLLAQQRIQPYRHLGYNTQIVILAVGNHVVTGYVQLSDKLVINDNSIHGPILFDK
;
A
#
# COMPACT_ATOMS: atom_id res chain seq x y z
N MET A 1 10.37 2.29 -22.78
CA MET A 1 10.26 1.45 -21.58
C MET A 1 10.39 2.34 -20.36
N THR A 2 9.29 2.52 -19.62
CA THR A 2 9.18 3.43 -18.48
C THR A 2 9.42 2.71 -17.15
N ILE A 3 9.26 1.38 -17.12
CA ILE A 3 9.60 0.54 -15.96
C ILE A 3 10.55 -0.56 -16.44
N ARG A 4 11.75 -0.62 -15.84
CA ARG A 4 12.84 -1.52 -16.27
C ARG A 4 13.38 -2.36 -15.14
N ILE A 5 13.65 -3.63 -15.42
CA ILE A 5 14.29 -4.55 -14.46
C ILE A 5 15.75 -4.13 -14.27
N LYS A 6 16.24 -4.25 -13.03
CA LYS A 6 17.64 -4.03 -12.70
C LYS A 6 18.05 -4.96 -11.56
N GLN A 7 19.25 -5.54 -11.66
CA GLN A 7 19.92 -6.16 -10.52
C GLN A 7 20.71 -5.09 -9.77
N PHE A 8 20.48 -4.96 -8.46
CA PHE A 8 21.12 -3.96 -7.61
C PHE A 8 22.27 -4.61 -6.82
N ALA A 9 23.31 -3.83 -6.53
CA ALA A 9 24.33 -4.26 -5.60
C ALA A 9 23.76 -4.17 -4.17
N MET A 10 23.26 -5.29 -3.65
CA MET A 10 22.65 -5.37 -2.32
C MET A 10 23.67 -5.79 -1.26
N ASP A 11 23.87 -4.95 -0.25
CA ASP A 11 24.55 -5.34 0.98
C ASP A 11 23.60 -6.17 1.85
N ARG A 12 23.81 -7.49 1.85
CA ARG A 12 22.98 -8.44 2.62
C ARG A 12 23.22 -8.35 4.12
N SER A 13 24.33 -7.77 4.58
CA SER A 13 24.63 -7.66 6.02
C SER A 13 23.72 -6.67 6.75
N ILE A 14 23.07 -5.78 6.01
CA ILE A 14 22.19 -4.73 6.55
C ILE A 14 20.71 -5.01 6.36
N VAL A 15 20.37 -6.06 5.61
CA VAL A 15 18.99 -6.51 5.44
C VAL A 15 18.44 -6.95 6.79
N ALA A 16 17.27 -6.43 7.15
CA ALA A 16 16.61 -6.82 8.39
C ALA A 16 16.35 -8.33 8.42
N PRO A 17 16.60 -9.04 9.54
CA PRO A 17 16.43 -10.48 9.60
C PRO A 17 14.96 -10.91 9.56
N CYS A 18 14.06 -10.10 10.10
CA CYS A 18 12.61 -10.27 10.04
C CYS A 18 11.93 -8.90 9.96
N ILE A 19 10.73 -8.89 9.40
CA ILE A 19 9.88 -7.69 9.28
C ILE A 19 8.49 -7.92 9.86
N TYR A 20 8.02 -9.17 9.93
CA TYR A 20 6.72 -9.50 10.51
C TYR A 20 6.85 -10.70 11.45
N LYS A 21 6.35 -10.57 12.68
CA LYS A 21 6.47 -11.58 13.74
C LYS A 21 7.90 -12.12 13.87
N THR A 22 8.10 -13.38 13.53
CA THR A 22 9.40 -14.09 13.54
C THR A 22 9.75 -14.64 12.16
N GLU A 23 9.00 -14.28 11.11
CA GLU A 23 9.23 -14.80 9.77
C GLU A 23 10.47 -14.14 9.16
N PRO A 24 11.39 -14.92 8.56
CA PRO A 24 12.57 -14.38 7.91
C PRO A 24 12.21 -13.43 6.78
N HIS A 25 12.90 -12.29 6.71
CA HIS A 25 12.75 -11.37 5.60
C HIS A 25 13.40 -11.97 4.34
N ARG A 26 12.56 -12.46 3.43
CA ARG A 26 13.00 -13.00 2.15
C ARG A 26 13.28 -11.86 1.19
N VAL A 27 14.52 -11.76 0.71
CA VAL A 27 14.93 -10.67 -0.19
C VAL A 27 15.60 -11.16 -1.47
N THR A 28 15.49 -10.34 -2.52
CA THR A 28 16.19 -10.47 -3.80
C THR A 28 16.89 -9.16 -4.15
N ASP A 29 18.00 -9.25 -4.87
CA ASP A 29 18.73 -8.12 -5.44
C ASP A 29 18.15 -7.67 -6.79
N TRP A 30 17.20 -8.43 -7.35
CA TRP A 30 16.41 -8.03 -8.51
C TRP A 30 15.31 -7.05 -8.12
N GLY A 31 15.27 -5.93 -8.83
CA GLY A 31 14.32 -4.87 -8.60
C GLY A 31 13.93 -4.16 -9.89
N PHE A 32 13.29 -3.01 -9.73
CA PHE A 32 12.81 -2.22 -10.85
C PHE A 32 13.22 -0.76 -10.74
N VAL A 33 13.41 -0.12 -11.89
CA VAL A 33 13.58 1.32 -12.00
C VAL A 33 12.35 1.89 -12.69
N VAL A 34 11.69 2.82 -12.03
CA VAL A 34 10.51 3.55 -12.51
C VAL A 34 10.99 4.89 -13.05
N SER A 35 10.67 5.19 -14.30
CA SER A 35 11.09 6.40 -14.98
C SER A 35 10.50 7.67 -14.37
N ARG A 36 11.18 8.80 -14.62
CA ARG A 36 10.75 10.15 -14.26
C ARG A 36 9.34 10.50 -14.68
N ASP A 37 8.92 10.04 -15.85
CA ASP A 37 7.59 10.36 -16.34
C ASP A 37 6.48 9.72 -15.49
N ILE A 38 6.67 8.46 -15.09
CA ILE A 38 5.73 7.79 -14.17
C ILE A 38 5.78 8.43 -12.80
N TYR A 39 6.98 8.78 -12.33
CA TYR A 39 7.13 9.47 -11.05
C TYR A 39 6.33 10.78 -11.02
N ALA A 40 6.51 11.64 -12.03
CA ALA A 40 5.82 12.92 -12.11
C ALA A 40 4.29 12.76 -12.23
N GLU A 41 3.83 11.86 -13.09
CA GLU A 41 2.40 11.60 -13.28
C GLU A 41 1.75 10.97 -12.03
N LEU A 42 2.51 10.19 -11.25
CA LEU A 42 2.05 9.64 -9.98
C LEU A 42 1.88 10.73 -8.91
N GLU A 43 2.82 11.68 -8.80
CA GLU A 43 2.67 12.81 -7.88
C GLU A 43 1.46 13.69 -8.25
N GLU A 44 1.22 13.91 -9.54
CA GLU A 44 0.01 14.60 -10.02
C GLU A 44 -1.26 13.84 -9.63
N MET A 45 -1.31 12.53 -9.89
CA MET A 45 -2.43 11.65 -9.53
C MET A 45 -2.73 11.71 -8.04
N LEU A 46 -1.71 11.64 -7.18
CA LEU A 46 -1.87 11.70 -5.73
C LEU A 46 -2.33 13.08 -5.24
N GLY A 47 -1.86 14.16 -5.87
CA GLY A 47 -2.32 15.51 -5.61
C GLY A 47 -3.82 15.67 -5.88
N LEU A 48 -4.26 15.23 -7.06
CA LEU A 48 -5.68 15.27 -7.43
C LEU A 48 -6.54 14.34 -6.58
N TYR A 49 -6.05 13.13 -6.27
CA TYR A 49 -6.75 12.20 -5.39
C TYR A 49 -6.98 12.79 -4.00
N SER A 50 -5.95 13.43 -3.44
CA SER A 50 -6.03 14.07 -2.13
C SER A 50 -7.01 15.23 -2.11
N ALA A 51 -6.98 16.07 -3.16
CA ALA A 51 -7.93 17.17 -3.33
C ALA A 51 -9.38 16.67 -3.50
N TYR A 52 -9.60 15.68 -4.37
CA TYR A 52 -10.93 15.11 -4.64
C TYR A 52 -11.59 14.53 -3.38
N ASN A 53 -10.80 13.88 -2.53
CA ASN A 53 -11.29 13.25 -1.32
C ASN A 53 -11.31 14.19 -0.10
N PHE A 54 -10.97 15.47 -0.26
CA PHE A 54 -10.89 16.46 0.83
C PHE A 54 -10.05 15.95 2.00
N ILE A 55 -8.86 15.45 1.68
CA ILE A 55 -7.94 14.86 2.65
C ILE A 55 -7.15 15.98 3.35
N PRO A 56 -7.30 16.20 4.67
CA PRO A 56 -6.71 17.36 5.34
C PRO A 56 -5.24 17.13 5.74
N GLY A 57 -4.31 17.97 5.30
CA GLY A 57 -2.90 17.88 5.72
C GLY A 57 -2.06 16.87 4.93
N ARG A 58 -0.92 16.44 5.49
CA ARG A 58 -0.01 15.44 4.89
C ARG A 58 -0.37 14.04 5.37
N HIS A 59 -0.67 13.13 4.43
CA HIS A 59 -1.08 11.75 4.71
C HIS A 59 -0.07 10.75 4.19
N HIS A 60 0.01 9.57 4.80
CA HIS A 60 0.99 8.54 4.46
C HIS A 60 0.34 7.43 3.65
N TYR A 61 0.64 7.36 2.36
CA TYR A 61 0.06 6.34 1.50
C TYR A 61 0.97 5.12 1.36
N ARG A 62 0.37 3.93 1.46
CA ARG A 62 0.85 2.65 0.91
C ARG A 62 0.00 2.34 -0.31
N ILE A 63 0.64 2.29 -1.47
CA ILE A 63 -0.02 2.14 -2.76
C ILE A 63 0.43 0.83 -3.37
N ASP A 64 -0.52 -0.05 -3.65
CA ASP A 64 -0.26 -1.32 -4.32
C ASP A 64 -0.51 -1.15 -5.82
N ALA A 65 0.49 -1.48 -6.62
CA ALA A 65 0.45 -1.32 -8.07
C ALA A 65 0.95 -2.55 -8.81
N TYR A 66 0.24 -2.91 -9.88
CA TYR A 66 0.80 -3.73 -10.94
C TYR A 66 1.36 -2.84 -12.03
N PHE A 67 2.10 -3.44 -12.94
CA PHE A 67 2.72 -2.70 -14.03
C PHE A 67 2.95 -3.60 -15.23
N ASP A 68 3.17 -2.95 -16.36
CA ASP A 68 3.84 -3.51 -17.51
C ASP A 68 5.08 -2.65 -17.83
N GLN A 69 5.69 -2.84 -19.00
CA GLN A 69 6.91 -2.11 -19.37
C GLN A 69 6.68 -0.61 -19.66
N GLU A 70 5.42 -0.18 -19.74
CA GLU A 70 4.97 1.15 -20.17
C GLU A 70 4.12 1.86 -19.10
N LYS A 71 3.29 1.12 -18.37
CA LYS A 71 2.27 1.65 -17.48
C LYS A 71 2.36 1.09 -16.07
N LEU A 72 2.03 1.94 -15.11
CA LEU A 72 1.81 1.63 -13.72
C LEU A 72 0.30 1.65 -13.44
N TRP A 73 -0.25 0.54 -12.97
CA TRP A 73 -1.66 0.37 -12.66
C TRP A 73 -1.87 0.39 -11.15
N ILE A 74 -2.44 1.48 -10.63
CA ILE A 74 -2.71 1.64 -9.20
C ILE A 74 -3.94 0.81 -8.82
N LEU A 75 -3.74 -0.22 -8.01
CA LEU A 75 -4.79 -1.18 -7.64
C LEU A 75 -5.50 -0.81 -6.35
N GLU A 76 -4.78 -0.17 -5.43
CA GLU A 76 -5.23 0.17 -4.09
C GLU A 76 -4.36 1.31 -3.53
N ILE A 77 -4.99 2.24 -2.81
CA ILE A 77 -4.32 3.27 -2.03
C ILE A 77 -4.85 3.13 -0.61
N ASN A 78 -3.98 2.78 0.32
CA ASN A 78 -4.27 2.76 1.74
C ASN A 78 -3.49 3.91 2.37
N ALA A 79 -4.14 4.76 3.18
CA ALA A 79 -3.49 5.98 3.69
C ALA A 79 -3.05 5.87 5.15
N ALA A 80 -3.19 4.68 5.72
CA ALA A 80 -2.98 4.52 7.13
C ALA A 80 -2.57 3.12 7.58
N PHE A 81 -2.52 2.16 6.66
CA PHE A 81 -2.01 0.83 6.93
C PHE A 81 -0.53 0.76 6.56
N VAL A 82 0.32 0.90 7.58
CA VAL A 82 1.72 1.33 7.45
C VAL A 82 2.72 0.18 7.36
N ASP A 83 2.29 -1.04 7.04
CA ASP A 83 3.26 -2.12 6.85
C ASP A 83 4.12 -1.85 5.61
N GLY A 84 5.44 -1.76 5.81
CA GLY A 84 6.43 -1.77 4.74
C GLY A 84 7.34 -0.55 4.64
N TRP A 85 7.19 0.50 5.47
CA TRP A 85 8.14 1.62 5.44
C TRP A 85 9.53 1.24 5.93
N GLY A 86 9.62 0.47 7.01
CA GLY A 86 10.88 -0.11 7.47
C GLY A 86 11.49 -1.00 6.41
N THR A 87 10.67 -1.86 5.78
CA THR A 87 11.08 -2.72 4.66
C THR A 87 11.63 -1.90 3.49
N ALA A 88 10.89 -0.89 3.05
CA ALA A 88 11.27 -0.04 1.91
C ALA A 88 12.56 0.74 2.17
N LEU A 89 12.69 1.38 3.33
CA LEU A 89 13.89 2.15 3.68
C LEU A 89 15.10 1.25 3.86
N ASN A 90 14.93 0.08 4.47
CA ASN A 90 16.01 -0.89 4.64
C ASN A 90 16.51 -1.43 3.29
N LEU A 91 15.61 -1.77 2.37
CA LEU A 91 15.95 -2.22 1.01
C LEU A 91 16.58 -1.11 0.17
N ALA A 92 16.07 0.13 0.29
CA ALA A 92 16.66 1.27 -0.39
C ALA A 92 18.12 1.47 0.08
N ARG A 93 18.36 1.48 1.39
CA ARG A 93 19.70 1.59 1.96
C ARG A 93 20.60 0.42 1.58
N SER A 94 20.08 -0.81 1.59
CA SER A 94 20.86 -2.00 1.20
C SER A 94 21.35 -1.96 -0.24
N CYS A 95 20.67 -1.20 -1.09
CA CYS A 95 21.01 -1.05 -2.50
C CYS A 95 21.58 0.33 -2.86
N ASN A 96 21.94 1.15 -1.87
CA ASN A 96 22.41 2.53 -2.05
C ASN A 96 21.45 3.42 -2.88
N ILE A 97 20.14 3.24 -2.64
CA ILE A 97 19.06 4.04 -3.23
C ILE A 97 18.65 5.12 -2.24
N SER A 98 18.58 6.37 -2.71
CA SER A 98 18.17 7.50 -1.87
C SER A 98 16.64 7.58 -1.78
N ALA A 99 16.10 7.40 -0.57
CA ALA A 99 14.69 7.72 -0.28
C ALA A 99 14.51 9.23 -0.06
N ASN A 100 13.30 9.77 -0.28
CA ASN A 100 12.99 11.20 -0.08
C ASN A 100 12.23 11.50 1.22
N VAL A 101 12.76 11.08 2.37
CA VAL A 101 12.14 11.36 3.66
C VAL A 101 12.61 12.72 4.17
N GLU A 102 11.69 13.64 4.40
CA GLU A 102 11.97 14.89 5.12
C GLU A 102 11.77 14.69 6.64
N SER A 103 12.45 15.49 7.45
CA SER A 103 12.47 15.33 8.90
C SER A 103 11.11 15.50 9.57
N ASP A 104 10.21 16.25 8.94
CA ASP A 104 8.86 16.59 9.40
C ASP A 104 7.77 15.66 8.86
N TYR A 105 8.12 14.66 8.03
CA TYR A 105 7.13 13.71 7.49
C TYR A 105 6.56 12.79 8.57
N PHE A 106 7.30 12.54 9.64
CA PHE A 106 6.87 11.65 10.72
C PHE A 106 7.08 12.31 12.08
N PRO A 107 6.18 12.08 13.05
CA PRO A 107 6.39 12.54 14.42
C PRO A 107 7.59 11.84 15.06
N THR A 108 7.96 12.27 16.26
CA THR A 108 9.08 11.68 16.99
C THR A 108 8.70 10.46 17.84
N THR A 109 7.39 10.19 17.98
CA THR A 109 6.81 9.16 18.85
C THR A 109 6.07 8.13 18.00
N PHE A 110 6.26 6.85 18.30
CA PHE A 110 5.67 5.74 17.55
C PHE A 110 5.01 4.71 18.46
N SER A 111 3.98 4.04 17.95
CA SER A 111 3.27 2.97 18.66
C SER A 111 2.83 1.90 17.67
N THR A 112 2.46 0.73 18.15
CA THR A 112 1.83 -0.31 17.31
C THR A 112 0.59 -0.87 17.98
N GLU A 113 -0.46 -1.19 17.22
CA GLU A 113 -1.69 -1.82 17.75
C GLU A 113 -1.45 -3.30 18.13
N ASP A 114 -0.61 -3.99 17.35
CA ASP A 114 -0.37 -5.43 17.46
C ASP A 114 1.13 -5.73 17.48
N GLY A 115 1.56 -6.57 18.43
CA GLY A 115 2.95 -7.01 18.55
C GLY A 115 3.50 -7.71 17.30
N ALA A 116 2.63 -8.19 16.40
CA ALA A 116 3.03 -8.76 15.11
C ALA A 116 3.80 -7.78 14.21
N TYR A 117 3.50 -6.47 14.28
CA TYR A 117 4.16 -5.41 13.49
C TYR A 117 5.36 -4.78 14.18
N LEU A 118 5.65 -5.17 15.43
CA LEU A 118 6.75 -4.60 16.20
C LEU A 118 8.13 -4.74 15.52
N PRO A 119 8.49 -5.85 14.83
CA PRO A 119 9.75 -5.94 14.10
C PRO A 119 9.87 -4.90 12.99
N GLU A 120 8.80 -4.72 12.18
CA GLU A 120 8.71 -3.70 11.15
C GLU A 120 8.94 -2.32 11.78
N LEU A 121 8.14 -1.97 12.79
CA LEU A 121 8.19 -0.63 13.37
C LEU A 121 9.57 -0.31 13.95
N LYS A 122 10.22 -1.30 14.59
CA LYS A 122 11.62 -1.15 15.06
C LYS A 122 12.58 -0.89 13.92
N LEU A 123 12.43 -1.60 12.81
CA LEU A 123 13.22 -1.36 11.61
C LEU A 123 12.97 0.05 11.08
N PHE A 124 11.72 0.46 10.93
CA PHE A 124 11.36 1.78 10.45
C PHE A 124 11.96 2.91 11.29
N VAL A 125 11.77 2.86 12.61
CA VAL A 125 12.33 3.85 13.56
C VAL A 125 13.86 3.89 13.50
N SER A 126 14.52 2.74 13.34
CA SER A 126 15.97 2.65 13.17
C SER A 126 16.43 3.31 11.86
N GLU A 127 15.72 3.05 10.76
CA GLU A 127 16.04 3.63 9.46
C GLU A 127 15.86 5.15 9.44
N LEU A 128 14.79 5.68 10.05
CA LEU A 128 14.58 7.12 10.24
C LEU A 128 15.67 7.75 11.10
N THR A 129 15.96 7.16 12.27
CA THR A 129 16.97 7.68 13.21
C THR A 129 18.34 7.81 12.55
N ARG A 130 18.75 6.81 11.76
CA ARG A 130 20.03 6.82 11.07
C ARG A 130 20.12 7.94 10.02
N ARG A 131 19.01 8.21 9.34
CA ARG A 131 18.93 9.22 8.28
C ARG A 131 18.99 10.63 8.85
N ASP A 132 18.20 10.89 9.88
CA ASP A 132 18.04 12.24 10.43
C ASP A 132 19.14 12.59 11.43
N GLY A 133 19.88 11.59 11.93
CA GLY A 133 20.84 11.75 13.03
C GLY A 133 20.19 12.10 14.38
N ILE A 134 18.86 12.13 14.45
CA ILE A 134 18.07 12.43 15.63
C ILE A 134 17.53 11.12 16.20
N PRO A 135 17.89 10.73 17.44
CA PRO A 135 17.28 9.59 18.11
C PRO A 135 15.76 9.77 18.22
N ARG A 136 14.99 8.98 17.47
CA ARG A 136 13.53 8.95 17.57
C ARG A 136 13.14 8.19 18.86
N LYS A 137 12.20 8.72 19.64
CA LYS A 137 11.89 8.20 20.98
C LYS A 137 10.64 7.33 20.99
N THR A 138 10.81 6.16 21.60
CA THR A 138 9.81 5.25 22.18
C THR A 138 8.82 4.62 21.18
N ILE A 139 8.97 3.31 20.99
CA ILE A 139 7.90 2.42 20.53
C ILE A 139 7.14 2.00 21.79
N THR A 140 5.92 2.51 21.96
CA THR A 140 5.04 2.08 23.05
C THR A 140 4.13 0.94 22.59
N CYS A 141 3.96 -0.10 23.42
CA CYS A 141 2.82 -1.01 23.27
C CYS A 141 1.57 -0.36 23.93
N PRO A 142 0.36 -0.49 23.37
CA PRO A 142 -0.74 0.40 23.69
C PRO A 142 -1.51 -0.10 24.92
N GLU A 143 -0.90 0.04 26.10
CA GLU A 143 -1.66 0.11 27.34
C GLU A 143 -1.92 1.60 27.63
N ASN A 144 -3.03 2.11 27.07
CA ASN A 144 -3.53 3.50 27.12
C ASN A 144 -3.01 4.46 26.02
N LEU A 145 -3.47 4.30 24.77
CA LEU A 145 -3.28 5.30 23.69
C LEU A 145 -3.71 6.72 24.13
N SER A 146 -4.72 6.83 24.99
CA SER A 146 -5.23 8.09 25.56
C SER A 146 -4.26 8.82 26.50
N LYS A 147 -3.16 8.18 26.93
CA LYS A 147 -2.15 8.78 27.80
C LYS A 147 -0.89 9.21 27.06
N LEU A 148 -0.85 9.05 25.73
CA LEU A 148 0.30 9.46 24.93
C LEU A 148 0.33 11.00 24.85
N PRO A 149 1.39 11.66 25.35
CA PRO A 149 1.40 13.12 25.57
C PRO A 149 1.66 13.95 24.31
N ALA A 150 2.00 13.32 23.18
CA ALA A 150 2.37 13.97 21.92
C ALA A 150 1.77 13.24 20.72
N THR A 151 1.79 13.89 19.55
CA THR A 151 1.45 13.26 18.28
C THR A 151 2.25 11.97 18.11
N THR A 152 1.54 10.87 17.93
CA THR A 152 2.11 9.52 17.86
C THR A 152 1.69 8.87 16.56
N TYR A 153 2.67 8.33 15.86
CA TYR A 153 2.42 7.53 14.67
C TYR A 153 2.10 6.08 15.07
N LEU A 154 0.89 5.61 14.76
CA LEU A 154 0.41 4.28 15.07
C LEU A 154 0.57 3.34 13.88
N TYR A 155 1.32 2.26 14.08
CA TYR A 155 1.34 1.10 13.19
C TYR A 155 0.18 0.16 13.52
N GLY A 156 -0.89 0.23 12.73
CA GLY A 156 -2.07 -0.62 12.92
C GLY A 156 -3.34 0.08 12.45
N ARG A 157 -4.48 -0.31 13.03
CA ARG A 157 -5.79 0.29 12.73
C ARG A 157 -6.13 1.35 13.78
N ASN A 158 -6.18 2.59 13.34
CA ASN A 158 -6.77 3.72 14.04
C ASN A 158 -8.30 3.58 14.02
N ARG A 159 -8.94 3.71 15.18
CA ARG A 159 -10.40 3.64 15.36
C ARG A 159 -10.98 5.06 15.43
N PRO A 160 -12.25 5.27 15.05
CA PRO A 160 -12.89 6.59 15.15
C PRO A 160 -12.93 7.18 16.56
N ALA A 161 -12.81 6.32 17.58
CA ALA A 161 -12.77 6.71 18.99
C ALA A 161 -11.35 7.03 19.50
N ASP A 162 -10.32 6.83 18.68
CA ASP A 162 -8.94 7.08 19.10
C ASP A 162 -8.66 8.59 19.21
N PRO A 163 -7.72 8.99 20.08
CA PRO A 163 -7.40 10.40 20.30
C PRO A 163 -6.90 11.14 19.04
N PHE A 164 -7.16 12.45 18.96
CA PHE A 164 -6.72 13.32 17.85
C PHE A 164 -5.20 13.41 17.67
N ASN A 165 -4.41 13.01 18.67
CA ASN A 165 -2.95 12.96 18.57
C ASN A 165 -2.43 11.63 18.01
N ILE A 166 -3.30 10.75 17.50
CA ILE A 166 -2.92 9.53 16.79
C ILE A 166 -2.96 9.77 15.28
N GLU A 167 -1.78 9.69 14.68
CA GLU A 167 -1.61 9.63 13.22
C GLU A 167 -1.42 8.17 12.79
N PRO A 168 -1.73 7.81 11.55
CA PRO A 168 -2.32 8.65 10.50
C PRO A 168 -3.81 8.96 10.73
N LEU A 169 -4.21 10.19 10.36
CA LEU A 169 -5.59 10.68 10.45
C LEU A 169 -6.43 10.11 9.30
N CYS A 170 -7.75 10.03 9.48
CA CYS A 170 -8.70 9.62 8.44
C CYS A 170 -8.53 8.19 7.89
N GLN A 171 -7.87 7.28 8.62
CA GLN A 171 -7.61 5.90 8.18
C GLN A 171 -8.82 5.18 7.57
N GLU A 172 -9.94 5.08 8.31
CA GLU A 172 -11.11 4.35 7.83
C GLU A 172 -11.69 4.91 6.55
N LYS A 173 -11.63 6.25 6.41
CA LYS A 173 -12.04 6.89 5.17
C LYS A 173 -11.11 6.43 4.06
N LEU A 174 -9.80 6.47 4.25
CA LEU A 174 -8.85 6.31 3.15
C LEU A 174 -8.53 4.87 2.77
N ASP A 175 -8.72 3.92 3.68
CA ASP A 175 -8.62 2.48 3.37
C ASP A 175 -9.89 1.94 2.68
N ASN A 176 -10.95 2.77 2.59
CA ASN A 176 -12.18 2.42 1.87
C ASN A 176 -11.94 2.48 0.35
N LYS A 177 -11.99 1.29 -0.28
CA LYS A 177 -11.72 1.09 -1.72
C LYS A 177 -12.65 1.87 -2.66
N ASN A 178 -13.80 2.35 -2.19
CA ASN A 178 -14.70 3.14 -3.01
C ASN A 178 -14.13 4.51 -3.40
N TRP A 179 -13.19 5.07 -2.64
CA TRP A 179 -12.64 6.39 -2.98
C TRP A 179 -11.76 6.34 -4.22
N LEU A 180 -10.92 5.31 -4.34
CA LEU A 180 -10.15 5.08 -5.57
C LEU A 180 -11.07 4.81 -6.76
N ALA A 181 -12.14 4.05 -6.56
CA ALA A 181 -13.12 3.74 -7.58
C ALA A 181 -13.88 4.96 -8.11
N ARG A 182 -14.26 5.87 -7.21
CA ARG A 182 -14.90 7.14 -7.59
C ARG A 182 -13.92 8.05 -8.31
N PHE A 183 -12.70 8.16 -7.79
CA PHE A 183 -11.65 8.98 -8.39
C PHE A 183 -11.22 8.49 -9.77
N SER A 184 -11.24 7.17 -10.03
CA SER A 184 -10.82 6.60 -11.32
C SER A 184 -11.64 7.08 -12.53
N ARG A 185 -12.75 7.77 -12.30
CA ARG A 185 -13.60 8.37 -13.35
C ARG A 185 -13.13 9.73 -13.82
N LEU A 186 -12.31 10.40 -13.01
CA LEU A 186 -11.80 11.74 -13.26
C LEU A 186 -10.35 11.72 -13.73
N TRP A 187 -9.66 10.62 -13.48
CA TRP A 187 -8.25 10.47 -13.80
C TRP A 187 -8.06 9.98 -15.23
N GLU A 188 -7.36 10.79 -16.05
CA GLU A 188 -7.08 10.52 -17.46
C GLU A 188 -5.58 10.29 -17.71
N GLY A 189 -4.90 9.62 -16.76
CA GLY A 189 -3.46 9.33 -16.87
C GLY A 189 -3.12 8.35 -18.01
N GLN A 190 -1.97 8.57 -18.62
CA GLN A 190 -1.44 7.77 -19.74
C GLN A 190 -0.45 6.71 -19.27
N LYS A 191 0.39 7.02 -18.27
CA LYS A 191 1.43 6.12 -17.74
C LYS A 191 1.08 5.63 -16.34
N VAL A 192 0.34 6.43 -15.57
CA VAL A 192 -0.26 5.99 -14.30
C VAL A 192 -1.74 5.80 -14.57
N CYS A 193 -2.20 4.55 -14.50
CA CYS A 193 -3.55 4.19 -14.86
C CYS A 193 -4.31 3.65 -13.65
N LEU A 194 -5.63 3.83 -13.67
CA LEU A 194 -6.54 3.23 -12.71
C LEU A 194 -7.41 2.20 -13.44
N PRO A 195 -7.58 0.98 -12.87
CA PRO A 195 -8.47 -0.01 -13.46
C PRO A 195 -9.90 0.51 -13.50
N ILE A 196 -10.72 0.00 -14.43
CA ILE A 196 -12.15 0.30 -14.44
C ILE A 196 -12.79 -0.29 -13.18
N HIS A 197 -13.62 0.51 -12.49
CA HIS A 197 -14.41 0.07 -11.36
C HIS A 197 -15.90 0.04 -11.76
N TYR A 198 -16.52 -1.14 -11.64
CA TYR A 198 -17.95 -1.34 -11.90
C TYR A 198 -18.71 -1.08 -10.60
N GLU A 199 -19.60 -0.10 -10.62
CA GLU A 199 -20.41 0.28 -9.46
C GLU A 199 -21.86 -0.14 -9.66
N ALA A 200 -22.50 -0.64 -8.60
CA ALA A 200 -23.84 -1.21 -8.65
C ALA A 200 -24.92 -0.28 -9.23
N HIS A 201 -24.80 1.03 -9.01
CA HIS A 201 -25.75 2.01 -9.56
C HIS A 201 -25.59 2.28 -11.06
N LYS A 202 -24.49 1.83 -11.69
CA LYS A 202 -24.24 2.00 -13.14
C LYS A 202 -24.23 0.66 -13.89
N THR A 203 -23.65 -0.37 -13.29
CA THR A 203 -23.50 -1.70 -13.88
C THR A 203 -24.17 -2.71 -12.96
N THR A 204 -25.28 -3.29 -13.41
CA THR A 204 -25.94 -4.37 -12.67
C THR A 204 -25.02 -5.59 -12.59
N TRP A 205 -25.19 -6.43 -11.56
CA TRP A 205 -24.39 -7.64 -11.37
C TRP A 205 -24.31 -8.54 -12.62
N ASP A 206 -25.42 -8.63 -13.35
CA ASP A 206 -25.52 -9.47 -14.54
C ASP A 206 -24.67 -8.91 -15.70
N ASN A 207 -24.48 -7.58 -15.76
CA ASN A 207 -23.67 -6.89 -16.75
C ASN A 207 -22.19 -6.73 -16.37
N VAL A 208 -21.82 -7.03 -15.13
CA VAL A 208 -20.40 -7.06 -14.72
C VAL A 208 -19.68 -8.18 -15.49
N PRO A 209 -18.52 -7.93 -16.13
CA PRO A 209 -17.78 -8.95 -16.87
C PRO A 209 -17.33 -10.14 -15.99
N GLU A 210 -17.01 -11.27 -16.63
CA GLU A 210 -16.46 -12.43 -15.89
C GLU A 210 -15.01 -12.23 -15.45
N ASP A 211 -14.17 -11.59 -16.28
CA ASP A 211 -12.75 -11.37 -15.98
C ASP A 211 -12.55 -10.06 -15.18
N ILE A 212 -12.87 -10.15 -13.90
CA ILE A 212 -12.75 -9.07 -12.92
C ILE A 212 -12.05 -9.55 -11.66
N VAL A 213 -11.77 -8.63 -10.75
CA VAL A 213 -11.45 -8.91 -9.36
C VAL A 213 -12.55 -8.32 -8.50
N LEU A 214 -13.17 -9.13 -7.66
CA LEU A 214 -14.10 -8.67 -6.63
C LEU A 214 -13.31 -8.42 -5.35
N LYS A 215 -13.45 -7.22 -4.77
CA LYS A 215 -12.80 -6.82 -3.53
C LYS A 215 -13.85 -6.36 -2.53
N PHE A 216 -13.85 -6.93 -1.33
CA PHE A 216 -14.69 -6.37 -0.27
C PHE A 216 -14.15 -4.99 0.11
N VAL A 217 -15.07 -4.03 0.30
CA VAL A 217 -14.72 -2.64 0.59
C VAL A 217 -13.94 -2.56 1.91
N GLU A 218 -14.38 -3.31 2.90
CA GLU A 218 -13.66 -3.51 4.16
C GLU A 218 -13.02 -4.90 4.21
N LYS A 219 -11.69 -4.94 4.35
CA LYS A 219 -10.89 -6.18 4.30
C LYS A 219 -11.27 -7.21 5.37
N ASP A 220 -11.65 -6.72 6.55
CA ASP A 220 -12.00 -7.53 7.73
C ASP A 220 -13.45 -7.30 8.19
N GLY A 221 -14.28 -6.69 7.33
CA GLY A 221 -15.70 -6.44 7.62
C GLY A 221 -16.53 -7.72 7.63
N PRO A 222 -17.78 -7.70 8.15
CA PRO A 222 -18.62 -8.89 8.29
C PRO A 222 -18.77 -9.71 7.00
N ALA A 223 -18.92 -9.03 5.85
CA ALA A 223 -19.07 -9.68 4.56
C ALA A 223 -17.81 -10.47 4.14
N SER A 224 -16.63 -9.90 4.36
CA SER A 224 -15.34 -10.57 4.08
C SER A 224 -15.12 -11.78 4.98
N GLN A 225 -15.54 -11.71 6.25
CA GLN A 225 -15.43 -12.81 7.22
C GLN A 225 -16.37 -13.97 6.85
N ILE A 226 -17.60 -13.65 6.43
CA ILE A 226 -18.55 -14.65 5.91
C ILE A 226 -17.98 -15.34 4.66
N ALA A 227 -17.38 -14.57 3.75
CA ALA A 227 -16.75 -15.09 2.54
C ALA A 227 -15.44 -15.85 2.82
N ARG A 228 -14.82 -15.64 3.99
CA ARG A 228 -13.47 -16.14 4.38
C ARG A 228 -12.35 -15.70 3.43
N GLN A 229 -12.58 -14.64 2.67
CA GLN A 229 -11.63 -14.06 1.73
C GLN A 229 -11.99 -12.60 1.45
N SER A 230 -10.99 -11.74 1.31
CA SER A 230 -11.17 -10.31 1.03
C SER A 230 -11.13 -9.98 -0.47
N VAL A 231 -10.57 -10.88 -1.29
CA VAL A 231 -10.38 -10.73 -2.74
C VAL A 231 -10.78 -12.02 -3.46
N ILE A 232 -11.54 -11.90 -4.54
CA ILE A 232 -12.00 -13.02 -5.37
C ILE A 232 -11.66 -12.73 -6.83
N PHE A 233 -10.98 -13.67 -7.50
CA PHE A 233 -10.67 -13.56 -8.92
C PHE A 233 -11.80 -14.16 -9.76
N GLY A 234 -12.29 -13.38 -10.70
CA GLY A 234 -13.39 -13.73 -11.58
C GLY A 234 -14.76 -13.53 -10.93
N LYS A 235 -15.75 -13.15 -11.74
CA LYS A 235 -17.15 -13.19 -11.33
C LYS A 235 -17.62 -14.65 -11.34
N PRO A 236 -18.15 -15.19 -10.23
CA PRO A 236 -18.63 -16.57 -10.19
C PRO A 236 -19.81 -16.78 -11.16
N LYS A 237 -19.83 -17.94 -11.83
CA LYS A 237 -20.94 -18.35 -12.70
C LYS A 237 -22.13 -18.83 -11.88
N GLY A 238 -23.34 -18.41 -12.25
CA GLY A 238 -24.59 -18.89 -11.64
C GLY A 238 -25.05 -18.11 -10.40
N LYS A 239 -25.75 -18.78 -9.48
CA LYS A 239 -26.45 -18.17 -8.34
C LYS A 239 -25.49 -17.81 -7.19
N ALA A 240 -24.69 -16.77 -7.35
CA ALA A 240 -23.86 -16.21 -6.28
C ALA A 240 -24.63 -15.15 -5.46
N ARG A 241 -25.76 -15.55 -4.85
CA ARG A 241 -26.72 -14.63 -4.20
C ARG A 241 -26.04 -13.70 -3.18
N PHE A 242 -25.17 -14.25 -2.34
CA PHE A 242 -24.45 -13.48 -1.34
C PHE A 242 -23.59 -12.37 -1.95
N LEU A 243 -22.71 -12.71 -2.91
CA LEU A 243 -21.82 -11.73 -3.55
C LEU A 243 -22.58 -10.70 -4.37
N ARG A 244 -23.67 -11.13 -5.04
CA ARG A 244 -24.59 -10.22 -5.72
C ARG A 244 -25.19 -9.21 -4.75
N THR A 245 -25.71 -9.67 -3.60
CA THR A 245 -26.27 -8.78 -2.57
C THR A 245 -25.21 -7.84 -2.00
N CYS A 246 -23.99 -8.32 -1.71
CA CYS A 246 -22.91 -7.46 -1.25
C CYS A 246 -22.54 -6.40 -2.31
N TYR A 247 -22.51 -6.76 -3.59
CA TYR A 247 -22.26 -5.81 -4.68
C TYR A 247 -23.37 -4.77 -4.77
N GLU A 248 -24.64 -5.20 -4.78
CA GLU A 248 -25.81 -4.33 -4.84
C GLU A 248 -25.88 -3.35 -3.64
N ASN A 249 -25.43 -3.79 -2.45
CA ASN A 249 -25.38 -2.97 -1.24
C ASN A 249 -24.14 -2.06 -1.18
N GLY A 250 -23.15 -2.24 -2.05
CA GLY A 250 -21.90 -1.48 -2.02
C GLY A 250 -20.83 -1.99 -1.03
N ASP A 251 -21.01 -3.18 -0.47
CA ASP A 251 -20.03 -3.86 0.40
C ASP A 251 -18.93 -4.58 -0.41
N LEU A 252 -19.20 -4.81 -1.70
CA LEU A 252 -18.30 -5.50 -2.63
C LEU A 252 -18.11 -4.65 -3.88
N LEU A 253 -16.86 -4.43 -4.25
CA LEU A 253 -16.48 -3.72 -5.46
C LEU A 253 -16.04 -4.70 -6.55
N ALA A 254 -16.45 -4.45 -7.79
CA ALA A 254 -15.95 -5.14 -8.97
C ALA A 254 -14.94 -4.25 -9.71
N GLN A 255 -13.72 -4.75 -9.89
CA GLN A 255 -12.61 -4.05 -10.53
C GLN A 255 -12.16 -4.82 -11.77
N GLN A 256 -11.82 -4.12 -12.85
CA GLN A 256 -11.13 -4.72 -13.99
C GLN A 256 -9.89 -5.46 -13.51
N ARG A 257 -9.71 -6.68 -13.99
CA ARG A 257 -8.52 -7.45 -13.68
C ARG A 257 -7.32 -6.90 -14.45
N ILE A 258 -6.29 -6.51 -13.71
CA ILE A 258 -4.96 -6.23 -14.25
C ILE A 258 -4.07 -7.44 -13.96
N GLN A 259 -3.35 -7.92 -14.97
CA GLN A 259 -2.41 -9.01 -14.78
C GLN A 259 -1.09 -8.47 -14.21
N PRO A 260 -0.52 -9.14 -13.18
CA PRO A 260 0.79 -8.76 -12.66
C PRO A 260 1.89 -9.05 -13.69
N TYR A 261 2.93 -8.23 -13.72
CA TYR A 261 4.15 -8.55 -14.44
C TYR A 261 4.78 -9.82 -13.87
N ARG A 262 5.26 -10.71 -14.73
CA ARG A 262 5.94 -11.94 -14.30
C ARG A 262 7.46 -11.81 -14.44
N HIS A 263 8.17 -11.99 -13.32
CA HIS A 263 9.62 -12.01 -13.29
C HIS A 263 10.11 -13.26 -12.56
N LEU A 264 11.05 -14.00 -13.18
CA LEU A 264 11.58 -15.26 -12.64
C LEU A 264 10.49 -16.27 -12.23
N GLY A 265 9.37 -16.28 -12.97
CA GLY A 265 8.22 -17.14 -12.69
C GLY A 265 7.24 -16.61 -11.64
N TYR A 266 7.59 -15.55 -10.90
CA TYR A 266 6.76 -14.94 -9.86
C TYR A 266 5.88 -13.81 -10.41
N ASN A 267 4.69 -13.64 -9.83
CA ASN A 267 3.88 -12.44 -9.98
C ASN A 267 4.53 -11.30 -9.21
N THR A 268 4.54 -10.12 -9.82
CA THR A 268 5.26 -8.95 -9.29
C THR A 268 4.30 -7.81 -8.99
N GLN A 269 4.41 -7.26 -7.79
CA GLN A 269 3.74 -6.03 -7.36
C GLN A 269 4.78 -4.98 -6.97
N ILE A 270 4.49 -3.72 -7.25
CA ILE A 270 5.21 -2.58 -6.71
C ILE A 270 4.39 -2.04 -5.55
N VAL A 271 5.04 -1.88 -4.39
CA VAL A 271 4.52 -1.14 -3.24
C VAL A 271 5.19 0.23 -3.24
N ILE A 272 4.39 1.29 -3.27
CA ILE A 272 4.85 2.68 -3.29
C ILE A 272 4.44 3.36 -1.99
N LEU A 273 5.38 4.06 -1.38
CA LEU A 273 5.19 4.78 -0.14
C LEU A 273 5.31 6.28 -0.40
N ALA A 274 4.25 7.02 -0.09
CA ALA A 274 4.15 8.44 -0.38
C ALA A 274 3.69 9.23 0.86
N VAL A 275 4.06 10.51 0.91
CA VAL A 275 3.59 11.48 1.91
C VAL A 275 2.97 12.67 1.20
N GLY A 276 1.66 12.88 1.40
CA GLY A 276 0.88 13.79 0.57
C GLY A 276 0.94 13.36 -0.89
N ASN A 277 1.35 14.26 -1.77
CA ASN A 277 1.57 13.96 -3.19
C ASN A 277 3.01 13.53 -3.52
N HIS A 278 3.90 13.41 -2.54
CA HIS A 278 5.32 13.12 -2.78
C HIS A 278 5.62 11.63 -2.64
N VAL A 279 6.19 11.03 -3.68
CA VAL A 279 6.67 9.64 -3.63
C VAL A 279 8.00 9.60 -2.88
N VAL A 280 8.04 8.85 -1.78
CA VAL A 280 9.18 8.81 -0.86
C VAL A 280 10.12 7.66 -1.17
N THR A 281 9.56 6.45 -1.26
CA THR A 281 10.29 5.20 -1.50
C THR A 281 9.31 4.10 -1.90
N GLY A 282 9.77 2.86 -2.03
CA GLY A 282 8.93 1.69 -2.23
C GLY A 282 9.74 0.41 -2.16
N TYR A 283 9.10 -0.68 -2.55
CA TYR A 283 9.75 -1.97 -2.76
C TYR A 283 8.91 -2.82 -3.71
N VAL A 284 9.48 -3.94 -4.13
CA VAL A 284 8.85 -4.89 -5.04
C VAL A 284 8.50 -6.13 -4.24
N GLN A 285 7.35 -6.73 -4.52
CA GLN A 285 6.94 -8.00 -3.95
C GLN A 285 6.83 -9.06 -5.05
N LEU A 286 7.49 -10.20 -4.86
CA LEU A 286 7.47 -11.35 -5.76
C LEU A 286 6.82 -12.55 -5.07
N SER A 287 5.76 -13.08 -5.67
CA SER A 287 4.98 -14.19 -5.12
C SER A 287 4.57 -15.19 -6.19
N ASP A 288 4.48 -16.46 -5.84
CA ASP A 288 3.91 -17.51 -6.68
C ASP A 288 2.38 -17.43 -6.71
N LYS A 289 1.78 -16.72 -5.75
CA LYS A 289 0.33 -16.48 -5.63
C LYS A 289 -0.10 -15.25 -6.42
N LEU A 290 -1.38 -15.25 -6.81
CA LEU A 290 -2.03 -14.10 -7.45
C LEU A 290 -2.35 -12.97 -6.46
N VAL A 291 -2.67 -13.32 -5.20
CA VAL A 291 -2.71 -12.35 -4.10
C VAL A 291 -1.32 -12.29 -3.49
N ILE A 292 -0.70 -11.13 -3.56
CA ILE A 292 0.65 -10.89 -3.07
C ILE A 292 0.53 -10.30 -1.66
N ASN A 293 1.14 -10.97 -0.68
CA ASN A 293 1.08 -10.62 0.75
C ASN A 293 2.51 -10.38 1.28
N ASP A 294 2.59 -9.94 2.54
CA ASP A 294 3.85 -9.50 3.18
C ASP A 294 4.87 -10.64 3.42
N ASN A 295 4.45 -11.91 3.30
CA ASN A 295 5.35 -13.08 3.36
C ASN A 295 5.97 -13.47 2.00
N SER A 296 5.91 -12.56 1.02
CA SER A 296 6.51 -12.69 -0.30
C SER A 296 8.03 -12.44 -0.29
N ILE A 297 8.68 -12.47 -1.46
CA ILE A 297 10.09 -12.06 -1.59
C ILE A 297 10.11 -10.57 -1.91
N HIS A 298 10.94 -9.80 -1.20
CA HIS A 298 11.05 -8.36 -1.41
C HIS A 298 12.29 -7.96 -2.21
N GLY A 299 12.12 -7.03 -3.13
CA GLY A 299 13.19 -6.47 -3.96
C GLY A 299 13.22 -4.94 -3.92
N PRO A 300 14.36 -4.33 -4.29
CA PRO A 300 14.49 -2.88 -4.32
C PRO A 300 13.70 -2.24 -5.47
N ILE A 301 13.35 -0.97 -5.30
CA ILE A 301 12.85 -0.12 -6.39
C ILE A 301 13.54 1.23 -6.37
N LEU A 302 13.84 1.76 -7.57
CA LEU A 302 14.36 3.11 -7.77
C LEU A 302 13.34 3.93 -8.55
N PHE A 303 12.95 5.08 -8.03
CA PHE A 303 12.22 6.08 -8.79
C PHE A 303 13.22 7.11 -9.36
N ASP A 304 13.41 7.11 -10.68
CA ASP A 304 14.21 8.12 -11.38
C ASP A 304 13.44 9.45 -11.30
N LYS A 305 14.06 10.52 -10.77
CA LYS A 305 13.43 11.83 -10.55
C LYS A 305 13.82 12.89 -11.58
#